data_AF-A0A7Z9ZEP2-F1
#
_entry.id   AF-A0A7Z9ZEP2-F1
#
_cell.length_a   1.000
_cell.length_b   1.000
_cell.length_c   1.000
_cell.angle_alpha   90.00
_cell.angle_beta   90.00
_cell.angle_gamma   90.00
#
_symmetry.space_group_name_H-M   'P 1'
#
loop_
_entity.id
_entity.type
_entity.pdbx_description
1 polymer ?
#
loop_
_entity_poly.entity_id
_entity_poly.type
_entity_poly.pdbx_seq_one_letter_code
_entity_poly.pdbx_strand_id
1 'polypeptide(L)'
;MVEEGLISKEEALQRIDPVHMERLLHPSVHYRAQFIELDQVAQPLTPFIGPEERFVVFSNGVLTTIPHREWTVLTTDEERERWLSNLNFIVMAKGVDASPGAATGAVVLDSKRAKELGEAGQKVILVRPETNPDDVPGMLAAQGILTARGGKTSHAAVVARGVGKPCVVGCDAIKIDLETRRFYINEVAVEEGDVISIDGATGQVMPGMLPLVEPRMTPELARLLSYADEVRRLGVWANADNPEDAQKARDFGAEGIGLCRTEHMFFGPQRRPLIQGVIMAETSEERKAYLEKLLPFQREDFEGIFRVMDGLPVIIRLIDPPMHEFLPPYEDLVKEVMELRYKGGDPKLLAEKERILEVVEKLHEVNPMMGLRGCRTGVTFPEISEMQVRAIFEAACNVAREGVDVYPEVMIPLTSHVNELKAERERLEKVAKEVMEEKGIQVDYKFGTMIETPRASIIADQLA
;
A
#
# COMPACT_ATOMS: atom_id res chain seq x y z
N MET A 1 21.59 -25.90 16.29
CA MET A 1 20.59 -26.43 17.25
C MET A 1 19.60 -27.41 16.61
N VAL A 2 18.71 -26.99 15.70
CA VAL A 2 17.75 -27.92 15.04
C VAL A 2 18.50 -29.01 14.24
N GLU A 3 19.44 -28.62 13.38
CA GLU A 3 20.25 -29.55 12.56
C GLU A 3 21.13 -30.48 13.40
N GLU A 4 21.50 -30.05 14.61
CA GLU A 4 22.28 -30.84 15.56
C GLU A 4 21.39 -31.73 16.45
N GLY A 5 20.07 -31.70 16.25
CA GLY A 5 19.10 -32.48 17.03
C GLY A 5 18.93 -32.01 18.48
N LEU A 6 19.39 -30.81 18.81
CA LEU A 6 19.34 -30.28 20.18
C LEU A 6 17.95 -29.73 20.56
N ILE A 7 17.17 -29.31 19.57
CA ILE A 7 15.80 -28.78 19.74
C ILE A 7 14.92 -29.20 18.55
N SER A 8 13.60 -29.29 18.74
CA SER A 8 12.65 -29.50 17.65
C SER A 8 12.50 -28.24 16.78
N LYS A 9 11.91 -28.40 15.58
CA LYS A 9 11.53 -27.27 14.71
C LYS A 9 10.52 -26.35 15.40
N GLU A 10 9.57 -26.91 16.15
CA GLU A 10 8.57 -26.12 16.90
C GLU A 10 9.22 -25.34 18.05
N GLU A 11 10.16 -25.96 18.77
CA GLU A 11 10.93 -25.26 19.81
C GLU A 11 11.77 -24.12 19.24
N ALA A 12 12.29 -24.26 18.02
CA ALA A 12 13.02 -23.19 17.34
C ALA A 12 12.10 -22.01 17.00
N LEU A 13 10.89 -22.27 16.49
CA LEU A 13 9.88 -21.25 16.20
C LEU A 13 9.48 -20.49 17.48
N GLN A 14 9.22 -21.21 18.58
CA GLN A 14 8.82 -20.61 19.85
C GLN A 14 9.89 -19.73 20.52
N ARG A 15 11.16 -19.89 20.12
CA ARG A 15 12.27 -19.08 20.64
C ARG A 15 12.40 -17.73 19.94
N ILE A 16 11.69 -17.52 18.84
CA ILE A 16 11.76 -16.28 18.08
C ILE A 16 10.55 -15.42 18.41
N ASP A 17 10.82 -14.21 18.91
CA ASP A 17 9.78 -13.21 19.12
C ASP A 17 9.24 -12.76 17.74
N PRO A 18 7.92 -12.85 17.49
CA PRO A 18 7.31 -12.37 16.24
C PRO A 18 7.65 -10.91 15.92
N VAL A 19 7.88 -10.06 16.93
CA VAL A 19 8.25 -8.65 16.73
C VAL A 19 9.62 -8.52 16.04
N HIS A 20 10.53 -9.46 16.27
CA HIS A 20 11.82 -9.49 15.56
C HIS A 20 11.66 -9.88 14.09
N MET A 21 10.65 -10.69 13.76
CA MET A 21 10.34 -11.07 12.38
C MET A 21 9.73 -9.90 11.61
N GLU A 22 8.85 -9.12 12.25
CA GLU A 22 8.26 -7.92 11.65
C GLU A 22 9.34 -6.95 11.15
N ARG A 23 10.44 -6.77 11.91
CA ARG A 23 11.58 -5.92 11.49
C ARG A 23 12.23 -6.37 10.19
N LEU A 24 12.22 -7.67 9.88
CA LEU A 24 12.80 -8.21 8.65
C LEU A 24 11.95 -7.90 7.41
N LEU A 25 10.69 -7.47 7.60
CA LEU A 25 9.75 -7.12 6.54
C LEU A 25 9.77 -5.63 6.18
N HIS A 26 10.57 -4.81 6.88
CA HIS A 26 10.73 -3.40 6.58
C HIS A 26 12.16 -3.09 6.13
N PRO A 27 12.35 -2.09 5.25
CA PRO A 27 13.69 -1.61 4.94
C PRO A 27 14.44 -1.35 6.23
N SER A 28 15.67 -1.82 6.32
CA SER A 28 16.47 -1.70 7.54
C SER A 28 17.80 -1.03 7.22
N VAL A 29 18.40 -0.39 8.23
CA VAL A 29 19.77 0.07 8.08
C VAL A 29 20.66 -1.16 7.96
N HIS A 30 21.61 -1.14 7.02
CA HIS A 30 22.52 -2.26 6.80
C HIS A 30 23.16 -2.71 8.13
N TYR A 31 23.04 -4.00 8.45
CA TYR A 31 23.38 -4.55 9.77
C TYR A 31 24.85 -4.39 10.20
N ARG A 32 25.77 -4.20 9.24
CA ARG A 32 27.19 -3.85 9.49
C ARG A 32 27.46 -2.37 9.73
N ALA A 33 26.47 -1.48 9.57
CA ALA A 33 26.63 -0.07 9.85
C ALA A 33 26.98 0.12 11.33
N GLN A 34 28.06 0.84 11.59
CA GLN A 34 28.49 1.18 12.94
C GLN A 34 27.97 2.58 13.28
N PHE A 35 27.63 2.79 14.54
CA PHE A 35 27.06 4.05 15.00
C PHE A 35 27.88 4.61 16.16
N ILE A 36 28.02 5.93 16.15
CA ILE A 36 28.54 6.72 17.27
C ILE A 36 27.51 7.77 17.66
N GLU A 37 27.52 8.13 18.93
CA GLU A 37 26.65 9.18 19.45
C GLU A 37 27.20 10.56 19.09
N LEU A 38 26.31 11.54 18.96
CA LEU A 38 26.65 12.92 18.57
C LEU A 38 27.69 13.57 19.49
N ASP A 39 27.69 13.23 20.79
CA ASP A 39 28.63 13.77 21.79
C ASP A 39 30.08 13.31 21.58
N GLN A 40 30.30 12.23 20.84
CA GLN A 40 31.63 11.73 20.46
C GLN A 40 32.22 12.49 19.26
N VAL A 41 31.41 13.33 18.60
CA VAL A 41 31.82 14.11 17.43
C VAL A 41 32.06 15.56 17.85
N ALA A 42 33.34 15.95 17.94
CA ALA A 42 33.72 17.31 18.33
C ALA A 42 33.46 18.38 17.24
N GLN A 43 33.11 17.98 16.02
CA GLN A 43 32.86 18.88 14.89
C GLN A 43 31.36 19.21 14.78
N PRO A 44 30.97 20.44 14.41
CA PRO A 44 29.57 20.78 14.21
C PRO A 44 29.00 19.99 13.03
N LEU A 45 27.82 19.41 13.21
CA LEU A 45 27.18 18.54 12.21
C LEU A 45 26.45 19.33 11.12
N THR A 46 25.95 20.52 11.44
CA THR A 46 25.15 21.39 10.55
C THR A 46 25.74 21.59 9.15
N PRO A 47 27.06 21.82 8.95
CA PRO A 47 27.63 22.01 7.62
C PRO A 47 27.59 20.77 6.71
N PHE A 48 27.31 19.60 7.27
CA PHE A 48 27.28 18.32 6.56
C PHE A 48 25.86 17.82 6.29
N ILE A 49 24.86 18.49 6.89
CA ILE A 49 23.45 18.24 6.63
C ILE A 49 23.02 19.18 5.49
N GLY A 50 22.36 18.63 4.49
CA GLY A 50 21.94 19.38 3.32
C GLY A 50 20.94 18.60 2.47
N PRO A 51 20.45 19.21 1.38
CA PRO A 51 19.45 18.60 0.50
C PRO A 51 20.02 17.52 -0.43
N GLU A 52 21.34 17.35 -0.47
CA GLU A 52 21.97 16.35 -1.31
C GLU A 52 21.93 14.96 -0.68
N GLU A 53 21.75 13.95 -1.54
CA GLU A 53 21.82 12.54 -1.16
C GLU A 53 23.26 12.12 -0.83
N ARG A 54 23.65 12.33 0.44
CA ARG A 54 24.97 12.00 0.97
C ARG A 54 24.86 11.27 2.30
N PHE A 55 25.78 10.34 2.52
CA PHE A 55 26.03 9.74 3.83
C PHE A 55 26.86 10.69 4.66
N VAL A 56 26.45 10.95 5.91
CA VAL A 56 27.26 11.71 6.87
C VAL A 56 27.94 10.70 7.79
N VAL A 57 29.27 10.66 7.74
CA VAL A 57 30.06 9.60 8.39
C VAL A 57 31.26 10.18 9.13
N PHE A 58 31.64 9.50 10.20
CA PHE A 58 32.84 9.75 10.97
C PHE A 58 33.85 8.63 10.73
N SER A 59 35.00 8.99 10.17
CA SER A 59 36.08 8.04 9.87
C SER A 59 37.43 8.71 10.11
N ASN A 60 38.37 7.95 10.67
CA ASN A 60 39.73 8.43 10.99
C ASN A 60 39.76 9.74 11.81
N GLY A 61 38.80 9.94 12.71
CA GLY A 61 38.71 11.12 13.57
C GLY A 61 38.12 12.37 12.89
N VAL A 62 37.60 12.26 11.66
CA VAL A 62 37.09 13.39 10.87
C VAL A 62 35.66 13.10 10.41
N LEU A 63 34.79 14.10 10.54
CA LEU A 63 33.44 14.08 9.99
C LEU A 63 33.50 14.44 8.50
N THR A 64 32.88 13.62 7.66
CA THR A 64 32.87 13.81 6.20
C THR A 64 31.55 13.39 5.59
N THR A 65 31.37 13.72 4.30
CA THR A 65 30.22 13.28 3.52
C THR A 65 30.65 12.41 2.35
N ILE A 66 29.90 11.33 2.11
CA ILE A 66 30.12 10.45 0.96
C ILE A 66 28.87 10.48 0.07
N PRO A 67 29.00 10.76 -1.24
CA PRO A 67 27.86 10.73 -2.16
C PRO A 67 27.16 9.38 -2.21
N HIS A 68 25.82 9.38 -2.29
CA HIS A 68 25.03 8.15 -2.37
C HIS A 68 25.45 7.20 -3.48
N ARG A 69 25.85 7.76 -4.63
CA ARG A 69 26.30 6.98 -5.80
C ARG A 69 27.43 6.01 -5.49
N GLU A 70 28.25 6.27 -4.47
CA GLU A 70 29.33 5.35 -4.09
C GLU A 70 28.81 4.07 -3.44
N TRP A 71 27.61 4.11 -2.85
CA TRP A 71 26.92 2.93 -2.34
C TRP A 71 26.21 2.17 -3.46
N THR A 72 25.57 2.88 -4.39
CA THR A 72 24.77 2.25 -5.45
C THR A 72 25.59 1.48 -6.48
N VAL A 73 26.87 1.84 -6.65
CA VAL A 73 27.80 1.10 -7.53
C VAL A 73 28.29 -0.23 -6.91
N LEU A 74 28.09 -0.45 -5.60
CA LEU A 74 28.48 -1.70 -4.94
C LEU A 74 27.41 -2.76 -5.20
N THR A 75 27.80 -3.80 -5.90
CA THR A 75 26.87 -4.82 -6.42
C THR A 75 26.83 -6.09 -5.58
N THR A 76 27.89 -6.36 -4.80
CA THR A 76 27.97 -7.52 -3.91
C THR A 76 27.84 -7.13 -2.45
N ASP A 77 27.30 -8.04 -1.62
CA ASP A 77 27.20 -7.79 -0.19
C ASP A 77 28.61 -7.72 0.45
N GLU A 78 29.60 -8.49 -0.01
CA GLU A 78 31.01 -8.39 0.44
C GLU A 78 31.62 -6.99 0.22
N GLU A 79 31.39 -6.39 -0.95
CA GLU A 79 31.85 -5.03 -1.26
C GLU A 79 31.22 -4.00 -0.31
N ARG A 80 29.91 -4.13 -0.07
CA ARG A 80 29.16 -3.27 0.85
C ARG A 80 29.65 -3.42 2.28
N GLU A 81 29.89 -4.64 2.74
CA GLU A 81 30.40 -4.91 4.08
C GLU A 81 31.78 -4.29 4.30
N ARG A 82 32.69 -4.45 3.34
CA ARG A 82 34.03 -3.86 3.40
C ARG A 82 34.00 -2.33 3.34
N TRP A 83 33.06 -1.76 2.60
CA TRP A 83 32.85 -0.31 2.55
C TRP A 83 32.38 0.22 3.92
N LEU A 84 31.42 -0.46 4.55
CA LEU A 84 30.87 -0.08 5.85
C LEU A 84 31.84 -0.27 7.01
N SER A 85 32.73 -1.27 6.96
CA SER A 85 33.60 -1.61 8.10
C SER A 85 34.56 -0.50 8.54
N ASN A 86 34.73 0.55 7.71
CA ASN A 86 35.62 1.68 7.97
C ASN A 86 34.87 2.99 8.28
N LEU A 87 33.54 2.94 8.40
CA LEU A 87 32.68 4.10 8.52
C LEU A 87 31.82 3.99 9.79
N ASN A 88 31.68 5.11 10.50
CA ASN A 88 30.72 5.25 11.59
C ASN A 88 29.66 6.27 11.20
N PHE A 89 28.39 5.93 11.36
CA PHE A 89 27.26 6.84 11.20
C PHE A 89 26.95 7.53 12.52
N ILE A 90 26.34 8.71 12.45
CA ILE A 90 26.11 9.54 13.63
C ILE A 90 24.64 9.43 14.04
N VAL A 91 24.39 9.12 15.30
CA VAL A 91 23.05 9.22 15.90
C VAL A 91 22.89 10.62 16.50
N MET A 92 21.96 11.41 15.95
CA MET A 92 21.68 12.76 16.45
C MET A 92 20.78 12.73 17.69
N ALA A 93 19.76 11.88 17.64
CA ALA A 93 18.76 11.76 18.68
C ALA A 93 18.14 10.37 18.70
N LYS A 94 17.44 10.08 19.79
CA LYS A 94 16.66 8.87 19.97
C LYS A 94 15.27 9.22 20.52
N GLY A 95 14.24 8.75 19.84
CA GLY A 95 12.85 8.79 20.29
C GLY A 95 12.32 7.39 20.62
N VAL A 96 10.99 7.29 20.65
CA VAL A 96 10.28 6.02 20.86
C VAL A 96 10.11 5.30 19.52
N ASP A 97 10.51 4.02 19.50
CA ASP A 97 10.31 3.06 18.42
C ASP A 97 8.81 2.76 18.24
N ALA A 98 8.15 3.49 17.34
CA ALA A 98 6.70 3.49 17.20
C ALA A 98 6.20 2.50 16.13
N SER A 99 6.90 2.46 15.00
CA SER A 99 6.61 1.59 13.86
C SER A 99 7.93 1.18 13.20
N PRO A 100 8.21 -0.12 13.01
CA PRO A 100 9.50 -0.61 12.57
C PRO A 100 9.88 -0.18 11.14
N GLY A 101 11.16 -0.35 10.83
CA GLY A 101 11.77 -0.01 9.54
C GLY A 101 12.57 1.28 9.56
N ALA A 102 13.34 1.50 8.50
CA ALA A 102 14.21 2.64 8.31
C ALA A 102 13.83 3.40 7.05
N ALA A 103 13.85 4.72 7.14
CA ALA A 103 13.47 5.61 6.05
C ALA A 103 14.48 6.74 5.93
N THR A 104 14.74 7.14 4.68
CA THR A 104 15.52 8.34 4.35
C THR A 104 14.67 9.24 3.45
N GLY A 105 14.74 10.55 3.69
CA GLY A 105 14.13 11.53 2.82
C GLY A 105 14.40 12.96 3.23
N ALA A 106 13.99 13.89 2.37
CA ALA A 106 14.00 15.31 2.67
C ALA A 106 12.99 15.63 3.79
N VAL A 107 13.41 16.45 4.75
CA VAL A 107 12.56 16.92 5.85
C VAL A 107 11.42 17.76 5.28
N VAL A 108 10.19 17.48 5.71
CA VAL A 108 9.00 18.29 5.41
C VAL A 108 8.20 18.49 6.69
N LEU A 109 7.82 19.73 6.98
CA LEU A 109 7.18 20.13 8.25
C LEU A 109 5.64 20.26 8.16
N ASP A 110 5.08 20.04 6.96
CA ASP A 110 3.67 20.20 6.63
C ASP A 110 3.11 19.00 5.87
N SER A 111 1.92 18.53 6.26
CA SER A 111 1.26 17.37 5.66
C SER A 111 0.90 17.57 4.19
N LYS A 112 0.36 18.74 3.80
CA LYS A 112 -0.01 19.01 2.40
C LYS A 112 1.22 18.99 1.53
N ARG A 113 2.31 19.60 2.00
CA ARG A 113 3.58 19.60 1.28
C ARG A 113 4.18 18.19 1.16
N ALA A 114 4.11 17.39 2.23
CA ALA A 114 4.57 16.01 2.20
C ALA A 114 3.76 15.17 1.19
N LYS A 115 2.44 15.40 1.10
CA LYS A 115 1.58 14.81 0.08
C LYS A 115 2.01 15.20 -1.34
N GLU A 116 2.10 16.50 -1.62
CA GLU A 116 2.51 17.01 -2.93
C GLU A 116 3.85 16.43 -3.40
N LEU A 117 4.86 16.44 -2.52
CA LEU A 117 6.21 15.97 -2.84
C LEU A 117 6.26 14.45 -2.98
N GLY A 118 5.59 13.71 -2.10
CA GLY A 118 5.53 12.25 -2.17
C GLY A 118 4.78 11.76 -3.41
N GLU A 119 3.66 12.40 -3.78
CA GLU A 119 2.93 12.11 -5.03
C GLU A 119 3.75 12.45 -6.28
N ALA A 120 4.67 13.43 -6.19
CA ALA A 120 5.65 13.73 -7.22
C ALA A 120 6.85 12.77 -7.23
N GLY A 121 6.86 11.73 -6.39
CA GLY A 121 7.91 10.71 -6.33
C GLY A 121 9.15 11.10 -5.51
N GLN A 122 9.12 12.22 -4.79
CA GLN A 122 10.23 12.60 -3.91
C GLN A 122 10.16 11.88 -2.56
N LYS A 123 11.31 11.38 -2.09
CA LYS A 123 11.41 10.76 -0.76
C LYS A 123 11.42 11.84 0.31
N VAL A 124 10.41 11.84 1.18
CA VAL A 124 10.26 12.84 2.25
C VAL A 124 10.07 12.20 3.62
N ILE A 125 10.53 12.86 4.68
CA ILE A 125 10.25 12.51 6.08
C ILE A 125 9.35 13.59 6.66
N LEU A 126 8.14 13.21 7.08
CA LEU A 126 7.20 14.13 7.72
C LEU A 126 7.63 14.34 9.17
N VAL A 127 8.02 15.58 9.50
CA VAL A 127 8.45 15.97 10.85
C VAL A 127 7.39 16.88 11.47
N ARG A 128 6.80 16.50 12.61
CA ARG A 128 5.70 17.26 13.25
C ARG A 128 5.88 17.33 14.77
N PRO A 129 5.43 18.40 15.45
CA PRO A 129 5.38 18.40 16.91
C PRO A 129 4.54 17.22 17.44
N GLU A 130 3.37 17.05 16.82
CA GLU A 130 2.43 15.94 16.97
C GLU A 130 1.60 15.85 15.68
N THR A 131 1.04 14.68 15.38
CA THR A 131 0.16 14.49 14.22
C THR A 131 -1.31 14.47 14.64
N ASN A 132 -2.19 14.87 13.75
CA ASN A 132 -3.64 14.74 13.88
C ASN A 132 -4.26 14.09 12.61
N PRO A 133 -5.58 13.85 12.56
CA PRO A 133 -6.22 13.22 11.39
C PRO A 133 -6.01 13.94 10.06
N ASP A 134 -5.84 15.27 10.05
CA ASP A 134 -5.58 16.05 8.83
C ASP A 134 -4.16 15.79 8.28
N ASP A 135 -3.28 15.22 9.10
CA ASP A 135 -1.91 14.86 8.70
C ASP A 135 -1.86 13.51 7.96
N VAL A 136 -2.93 12.69 7.98
CA VAL A 136 -2.95 11.34 7.39
C VAL A 136 -2.53 11.31 5.92
N PRO A 137 -3.01 12.20 5.02
CA PRO A 137 -2.57 12.21 3.63
C PRO A 137 -1.06 12.42 3.48
N GLY A 138 -0.46 13.31 4.28
CA GLY A 138 0.99 13.52 4.30
C GLY A 138 1.75 12.32 4.86
N MET A 139 1.22 11.67 5.90
CA MET A 139 1.79 10.43 6.44
C MET A 139 1.78 9.30 5.40
N LEU A 140 0.69 9.17 4.63
CA LEU A 140 0.55 8.21 3.53
C LEU A 140 1.47 8.50 2.34
N ALA A 141 1.95 9.73 2.18
CA ALA A 141 2.91 10.07 1.12
C ALA A 141 4.39 10.02 1.57
N ALA A 142 4.69 10.23 2.86
CA ALA A 142 6.06 10.27 3.38
C ALA A 142 6.74 8.89 3.49
N GLN A 143 8.07 8.81 3.39
CA GLN A 143 8.81 7.55 3.62
C GLN A 143 8.81 7.15 5.10
N GLY A 144 8.69 8.13 6.00
CA GLY A 144 8.62 7.89 7.43
C GLY A 144 8.14 9.12 8.18
N ILE A 145 7.80 8.93 9.46
CA ILE A 145 7.25 9.98 10.33
C ILE A 145 8.11 10.15 11.57
N LEU A 146 8.49 11.40 11.87
CA LEU A 146 9.19 11.79 13.08
C LEU A 146 8.33 12.79 13.87
N THR A 147 8.08 12.52 15.16
CA THR A 147 7.40 13.48 16.03
C THR A 147 8.19 13.85 17.27
N ALA A 148 8.05 15.12 17.69
CA ALA A 148 8.67 15.61 18.92
C ALA A 148 7.98 15.03 20.17
N ARG A 149 6.65 14.87 20.10
CA ARG A 149 5.82 14.37 21.19
C ARG A 149 5.05 13.12 20.78
N GLY A 150 4.57 12.38 21.77
CA GLY A 150 3.74 11.18 21.59
C GLY A 150 4.44 9.91 22.06
N GLY A 151 3.66 8.89 22.41
CA GLY A 151 4.15 7.55 22.76
C GLY A 151 3.74 6.50 21.72
N LYS A 152 3.99 5.22 22.02
CA LYS A 152 3.64 4.07 21.15
C LYS A 152 2.16 3.99 20.76
N THR A 153 1.27 4.65 21.51
CA THR A 153 -0.18 4.72 21.26
C THR A 153 -0.65 6.08 20.72
N SER A 154 0.27 6.96 20.35
CA SER A 154 -0.07 8.25 19.74
C SER A 154 -0.69 8.07 18.34
N HIS A 155 -1.39 9.10 17.86
CA HIS A 155 -1.97 9.10 16.51
C HIS A 155 -0.94 8.70 15.44
N ALA A 156 0.25 9.31 15.47
CA ALA A 156 1.35 9.00 14.56
C ALA A 156 1.70 7.51 14.57
N ALA A 157 1.89 6.94 15.77
CA ALA A 157 2.29 5.56 15.96
C ALA A 157 1.24 4.54 15.51
N VAL A 158 -0.05 4.84 15.70
CA VAL A 158 -1.16 3.96 15.30
C VAL A 158 -1.32 3.97 13.78
N VAL A 159 -1.35 5.15 13.17
CA VAL A 159 -1.49 5.28 11.72
C VAL A 159 -0.28 4.70 11.02
N ALA A 160 0.94 5.03 11.44
CA ALA A 160 2.17 4.55 10.81
C ALA A 160 2.28 3.02 10.79
N ARG A 161 1.92 2.35 11.90
CA ARG A 161 1.87 0.88 11.95
C ARG A 161 0.81 0.30 11.01
N GLY A 162 -0.38 0.91 10.99
CA GLY A 162 -1.46 0.47 10.10
C GLY A 162 -1.10 0.53 8.61
N VAL A 163 -0.17 1.43 8.24
CA VAL A 163 0.29 1.63 6.85
C VAL A 163 1.71 1.11 6.61
N GLY A 164 2.31 0.43 7.59
CA GLY A 164 3.63 -0.20 7.48
C GLY A 164 4.81 0.78 7.30
N LYS A 165 4.69 2.03 7.78
CA LYS A 165 5.73 3.04 7.61
C LYS A 165 6.62 3.20 8.84
N PRO A 166 7.95 3.38 8.67
CA PRO A 166 8.86 3.74 9.75
C PRO A 166 8.39 4.96 10.53
N CYS A 167 8.33 4.84 11.85
CA CYS A 167 7.91 5.95 12.70
C CYS A 167 8.67 5.99 14.02
N VAL A 168 9.18 7.19 14.31
CA VAL A 168 9.81 7.55 15.58
C VAL A 168 8.97 8.67 16.20
N VAL A 169 8.45 8.45 17.40
CA VAL A 169 7.60 9.44 18.09
C VAL A 169 8.23 9.85 19.42
N GLY A 170 7.81 10.99 19.97
CA GLY A 170 8.26 11.39 21.31
C GLY A 170 9.78 11.61 21.38
N CYS A 171 10.37 12.14 20.31
CA CYS A 171 11.79 12.47 20.30
C CYS A 171 11.98 13.82 21.01
N ASP A 172 11.97 13.83 22.36
CA ASP A 172 12.03 15.04 23.19
C ASP A 172 13.26 15.93 22.91
N ALA A 173 14.31 15.36 22.33
CA ALA A 173 15.51 16.07 21.91
C ALA A 173 15.27 17.03 20.72
N ILE A 174 14.16 16.88 19.97
CA ILE A 174 13.85 17.73 18.82
C ILE A 174 12.95 18.90 19.21
N LYS A 175 13.31 20.10 18.76
CA LYS A 175 12.48 21.32 18.87
C LYS A 175 12.14 21.83 17.48
N ILE A 176 10.86 21.82 17.15
CA ILE A 176 10.38 22.19 15.82
C ILE A 176 9.88 23.64 15.84
N ASP A 177 10.40 24.44 14.91
CA ASP A 177 9.96 25.80 14.65
C ASP A 177 9.33 25.87 13.26
N LEU A 178 8.00 25.95 13.24
CA LEU A 178 7.22 26.00 12.02
C LEU A 178 7.28 27.38 11.33
N GLU A 179 7.65 28.45 12.05
CA GLU A 179 7.76 29.79 11.48
C GLU A 179 9.04 29.91 10.66
N THR A 180 10.16 29.43 11.20
CA THR A 180 11.44 29.43 10.49
C THR A 180 11.63 28.20 9.58
N ARG A 181 10.69 27.25 9.63
CA ARG A 181 10.70 25.98 8.87
C ARG A 181 11.97 25.15 9.12
N ARG A 182 12.32 25.00 10.40
CA ARG A 182 13.51 24.28 10.86
C ARG A 182 13.18 23.47 12.10
N PHE A 183 13.95 22.42 12.37
CA PHE A 183 13.98 21.82 13.69
C PHE A 183 15.41 21.71 14.20
N TYR A 184 15.52 21.65 15.53
CA TYR A 184 16.79 21.61 16.22
C TYR A 184 16.92 20.30 16.98
N ILE A 185 18.07 19.65 16.87
CA ILE A 185 18.50 18.57 17.76
C ILE A 185 19.69 19.09 18.54
N ASN A 186 19.50 19.36 19.83
CA ASN A 186 20.50 20.07 20.64
C ASN A 186 20.89 21.41 19.96
N GLU A 187 22.14 21.53 19.50
CA GLU A 187 22.67 22.71 18.78
C GLU A 187 22.67 22.55 17.25
N VAL A 188 22.30 21.38 16.73
CA VAL A 188 22.26 21.08 15.29
C VAL A 188 20.94 21.58 14.72
N ALA A 189 21.01 22.49 13.75
CA ALA A 189 19.84 22.94 13.00
C ALA A 189 19.68 22.08 11.74
N VAL A 190 18.44 21.63 11.49
CA VAL A 190 18.05 20.92 10.27
C VAL A 190 16.94 21.72 9.59
N GLU A 191 17.17 22.06 8.33
CA GLU A 191 16.24 22.86 7.54
C GLU A 191 15.27 21.99 6.75
N GLU A 192 14.11 22.54 6.40
CA GLU A 192 13.23 21.86 5.47
C GLU A 192 13.91 21.66 4.12
N GLY A 193 13.80 20.44 3.57
CA GLY A 193 14.51 20.01 2.37
C GLY A 193 15.82 19.27 2.66
N ASP A 194 16.39 19.40 3.86
CA ASP A 194 17.57 18.63 4.24
C ASP A 194 17.26 17.14 4.35
N VAL A 195 18.22 16.31 3.96
CA VAL A 195 18.06 14.85 4.03
C VAL A 195 18.39 14.35 5.44
N ILE A 196 17.46 13.59 6.02
CA ILE A 196 17.68 12.84 7.26
C ILE A 196 17.27 11.39 7.08
N SER A 197 17.69 10.56 8.03
CA SER A 197 17.26 9.18 8.15
C SER A 197 16.69 8.89 9.53
N ILE A 198 15.67 8.05 9.59
CA ILE A 198 15.08 7.56 10.83
C ILE A 198 15.06 6.04 10.82
N ASP A 199 15.22 5.44 12.00
CA ASP A 199 15.01 4.02 12.21
C ASP A 199 13.95 3.83 13.29
N GLY A 200 12.75 3.46 12.86
CA GLY A 200 11.59 3.22 13.70
C GLY A 200 11.67 1.91 14.51
N ALA A 201 12.64 1.02 14.22
CA ALA A 201 12.89 -0.17 15.04
C ALA A 201 13.77 0.12 16.26
N THR A 202 14.68 1.09 16.16
CA THR A 202 15.60 1.49 17.25
C THR A 202 15.24 2.83 17.88
N GLY A 203 14.40 3.62 17.22
CA GLY A 203 14.04 4.99 17.59
C GLY A 203 15.09 6.03 17.20
N GLN A 204 16.11 5.67 16.42
CA GLN A 204 17.23 6.55 16.10
C GLN A 204 16.87 7.57 15.01
N VAL A 205 17.45 8.77 15.10
CA VAL A 205 17.40 9.84 14.10
C VAL A 205 18.84 10.19 13.71
N MET A 206 19.15 10.17 12.41
CA MET A 206 20.51 10.26 11.87
C MET A 206 20.58 11.30 10.73
N PRO A 207 21.73 11.98 10.57
CA PRO A 207 21.91 13.01 9.55
C PRO A 207 22.17 12.39 8.18
N GLY A 208 21.69 13.05 7.13
CA GLY A 208 21.86 12.57 5.77
C GLY A 208 21.18 11.23 5.53
N MET A 209 21.65 10.53 4.50
CA MET A 209 21.15 9.21 4.13
C MET A 209 21.86 8.10 4.90
N LEU A 210 21.18 6.97 5.08
CA LEU A 210 21.74 5.71 5.54
C LEU A 210 21.76 4.65 4.43
N PRO A 211 22.70 3.69 4.51
CA PRO A 211 22.73 2.54 3.62
C PRO A 211 21.55 1.62 3.98
N LEU A 212 20.39 1.86 3.36
CA LEU A 212 19.21 1.03 3.55
C LEU A 212 19.32 -0.26 2.74
N VAL A 213 18.83 -1.34 3.33
CA VAL A 213 18.70 -2.65 2.69
C VAL A 213 17.22 -3.00 2.65
N GLU A 214 16.72 -3.26 1.45
CA GLU A 214 15.37 -3.77 1.26
C GLU A 214 15.21 -5.13 1.95
N PRO A 215 14.01 -5.43 2.50
CA PRO A 215 13.65 -6.76 2.96
C PRO A 215 13.95 -7.80 1.89
N ARG A 216 14.67 -8.85 2.24
CA ARG A 216 14.92 -10.00 1.34
C ARG A 216 14.58 -11.28 2.08
N MET A 217 14.05 -12.25 1.37
CA MET A 217 13.95 -13.62 1.88
C MET A 217 15.37 -14.20 2.01
N THR A 218 15.98 -14.09 3.19
CA THR A 218 17.29 -14.70 3.44
C THR A 218 17.16 -16.22 3.56
N PRO A 219 18.22 -17.01 3.29
CA PRO A 219 18.18 -18.47 3.45
C PRO A 219 17.76 -18.90 4.87
N GLU A 220 18.15 -18.14 5.89
CA GLU A 220 17.79 -18.41 7.29
C GLU A 220 16.31 -18.14 7.55
N LEU A 221 15.78 -17.05 7.01
CA LEU A 221 14.36 -16.70 7.11
C LEU A 221 13.50 -17.72 6.36
N ALA A 222 13.88 -18.08 5.14
CA ALA A 222 13.21 -19.11 4.35
C ALA A 222 13.18 -20.46 5.08
N ARG A 223 14.30 -20.84 5.72
CA ARG A 223 14.38 -22.08 6.51
C ARG A 223 13.51 -22.01 7.76
N LEU A 224 13.40 -20.85 8.40
CA LEU A 224 12.50 -20.70 9.54
C LEU A 224 11.03 -20.79 9.12
N LEU A 225 10.66 -20.11 8.03
CA LEU A 225 9.30 -20.14 7.49
C LEU A 225 8.92 -21.54 7.01
N SER A 226 9.85 -22.31 6.42
CA SER A 226 9.56 -23.71 6.05
C SER A 226 9.26 -24.59 7.26
N TYR A 227 9.86 -24.32 8.42
CA TYR A 227 9.48 -24.99 9.67
C TYR A 227 8.07 -24.60 10.11
N ALA A 228 7.68 -23.34 9.92
CA ALA A 228 6.33 -22.88 10.21
C ALA A 228 5.31 -23.54 9.28
N ASP A 229 5.65 -23.72 7.99
CA ASP A 229 4.81 -24.40 7.00
C ASP A 229 4.54 -25.86 7.36
N GLU A 230 5.51 -26.57 7.95
CA GLU A 230 5.33 -27.96 8.39
C GLU A 230 4.38 -28.12 9.59
N VAL A 231 4.28 -27.09 10.43
CA VAL A 231 3.51 -27.14 11.69
C VAL A 231 2.13 -26.52 11.53
N ARG A 232 1.98 -25.52 10.66
CA ARG A 232 0.72 -24.80 10.50
C ARG A 232 -0.36 -25.69 9.90
N ARG A 233 -1.60 -25.45 10.34
CA ARG A 233 -2.80 -26.03 9.73
C ARG A 233 -3.48 -25.07 8.76
N LEU A 234 -3.37 -23.77 9.01
CA LEU A 234 -4.04 -22.74 8.20
C LEU A 234 -3.24 -22.47 6.93
N GLY A 235 -3.94 -22.27 5.82
CA GLY A 235 -3.35 -21.70 4.62
C GLY A 235 -3.02 -20.22 4.82
N VAL A 236 -1.96 -19.74 4.17
CA VAL A 236 -1.57 -18.32 4.19
C VAL A 236 -1.66 -17.76 2.79
N TRP A 237 -2.70 -16.96 2.56
CA TRP A 237 -2.99 -16.34 1.27
C TRP A 237 -2.80 -14.84 1.38
N ALA A 238 -2.57 -14.17 0.25
CA ALA A 238 -2.32 -12.74 0.23
C ALA A 238 -3.54 -11.92 -0.20
N ASN A 239 -3.59 -10.68 0.25
CA ASN A 239 -4.41 -9.64 -0.36
C ASN A 239 -3.52 -8.89 -1.35
N ALA A 240 -3.79 -9.04 -2.64
CA ALA A 240 -3.00 -8.43 -3.70
C ALA A 240 -3.90 -8.06 -4.87
N ASP A 241 -3.78 -6.82 -5.34
CA ASP A 241 -4.70 -6.22 -6.31
C ASP A 241 -4.02 -5.94 -7.67
N ASN A 242 -2.70 -6.19 -7.77
CA ASN A 242 -1.90 -5.99 -8.97
C ASN A 242 -0.80 -7.06 -9.09
N PRO A 243 -0.19 -7.22 -10.28
CA PRO A 243 0.82 -8.25 -10.51
C PRO A 243 2.08 -8.12 -9.64
N GLU A 244 2.51 -6.90 -9.32
CA GLU A 244 3.71 -6.65 -8.53
C GLU A 244 3.53 -7.12 -7.09
N ASP A 245 2.38 -6.82 -6.49
CA ASP A 245 2.05 -7.26 -5.13
C ASP A 245 1.76 -8.75 -5.07
N ALA A 246 1.15 -9.32 -6.12
CA ALA A 246 0.99 -10.77 -6.25
C ALA A 246 2.36 -11.48 -6.31
N GLN A 247 3.34 -10.90 -7.01
CA GLN A 247 4.67 -11.49 -7.15
C GLN A 247 5.39 -11.46 -5.81
N LYS A 248 5.38 -10.31 -5.12
CA LYS A 248 5.94 -10.20 -3.77
C LYS A 248 5.29 -11.22 -2.84
N ALA A 249 3.96 -11.30 -2.82
CA ALA A 249 3.24 -12.28 -2.00
C ALA A 249 3.71 -13.72 -2.28
N ARG A 250 3.85 -14.10 -3.54
CA ARG A 250 4.35 -15.41 -3.96
C ARG A 250 5.80 -15.64 -3.50
N ASP A 251 6.67 -14.64 -3.65
CA ASP A 251 8.07 -14.70 -3.21
C ASP A 251 8.20 -14.91 -1.69
N PHE A 252 7.22 -14.42 -0.92
CA PHE A 252 7.12 -14.64 0.52
C PHE A 252 6.39 -15.94 0.93
N GLY A 253 6.00 -16.78 -0.04
CA GLY A 253 5.40 -18.09 0.20
C GLY A 253 3.87 -18.11 0.30
N ALA A 254 3.17 -17.08 -0.20
CA ALA A 254 1.71 -17.10 -0.26
C ALA A 254 1.20 -18.25 -1.14
N GLU A 255 0.19 -18.96 -0.65
CA GLU A 255 -0.39 -20.14 -1.31
C GLU A 255 -1.53 -19.80 -2.28
N GLY A 256 -1.71 -18.51 -2.58
CA GLY A 256 -2.82 -17.99 -3.37
C GLY A 256 -3.14 -16.53 -3.02
N ILE A 257 -4.06 -15.94 -3.78
CA ILE A 257 -4.67 -14.65 -3.46
C ILE A 257 -6.02 -14.90 -2.80
N GLY A 258 -6.17 -14.49 -1.54
CA GLY A 258 -7.42 -14.61 -0.77
C GLY A 258 -8.40 -13.48 -1.04
N LEU A 259 -7.89 -12.34 -1.50
CA LEU A 259 -8.70 -11.18 -1.85
C LEU A 259 -7.93 -10.29 -2.84
N CYS A 260 -8.36 -10.31 -4.10
CA CYS A 260 -8.03 -9.30 -5.10
C CYS A 260 -9.21 -8.32 -5.21
N ARG A 261 -8.97 -7.06 -4.83
CA ARG A 261 -9.94 -5.97 -4.87
C ARG A 261 -9.93 -5.31 -6.24
N THR A 262 -11.03 -5.44 -6.97
CA THR A 262 -11.13 -4.92 -8.34
C THR A 262 -11.22 -3.40 -8.40
N GLU A 263 -11.47 -2.72 -7.29
CA GLU A 263 -11.81 -1.30 -7.30
C GLU A 263 -10.59 -0.41 -7.40
N HIS A 264 -9.47 -0.91 -6.87
CA HIS A 264 -8.16 -0.30 -7.05
C HIS A 264 -7.74 -0.28 -8.53
N MET A 265 -8.25 -1.22 -9.32
CA MET A 265 -8.00 -1.27 -10.76
C MET A 265 -8.70 -0.14 -11.53
N PHE A 266 -9.66 0.60 -10.94
CA PHE A 266 -10.35 1.71 -11.62
C PHE A 266 -9.73 3.09 -11.39
N PHE A 267 -8.85 3.27 -10.41
CA PHE A 267 -8.36 4.60 -10.03
C PHE A 267 -7.28 5.19 -10.96
N GLY A 268 -6.76 4.41 -11.91
CA GLY A 268 -5.74 4.87 -12.86
C GLY A 268 -6.22 6.05 -13.72
N PRO A 269 -5.32 6.96 -14.17
CA PRO A 269 -5.68 8.22 -14.83
C PRO A 269 -6.47 8.03 -16.14
N GLN A 270 -6.26 6.92 -16.85
CA GLN A 270 -7.01 6.57 -18.07
C GLN A 270 -8.35 5.87 -17.77
N ARG A 271 -8.46 5.24 -16.61
CA ARG A 271 -9.61 4.39 -16.22
C ARG A 271 -10.66 5.19 -15.44
N ARG A 272 -10.20 6.15 -14.65
CA ARG A 272 -11.06 7.04 -13.85
C ARG A 272 -12.12 7.77 -14.68
N PRO A 273 -11.80 8.39 -15.84
CA PRO A 273 -12.83 9.01 -16.68
C PRO A 273 -13.85 8.01 -17.24
N LEU A 274 -13.44 6.76 -17.49
CA LEU A 274 -14.33 5.73 -18.02
C LEU A 274 -15.31 5.23 -16.96
N ILE A 275 -14.84 4.96 -15.73
CA ILE A 275 -15.74 4.56 -14.63
C ILE A 275 -16.68 5.71 -14.24
N GLN A 276 -16.22 6.96 -14.31
CA GLN A 276 -17.10 8.13 -14.18
C GLN A 276 -18.17 8.14 -15.27
N GLY A 277 -17.81 7.83 -16.52
CA GLY A 277 -18.77 7.63 -17.62
C GLY A 277 -19.82 6.55 -17.32
N VAL A 278 -19.42 5.41 -16.74
CA VAL A 278 -20.35 4.34 -16.31
C VAL A 278 -21.36 4.84 -15.29
N ILE A 279 -20.92 5.67 -14.33
CA ILE A 279 -21.75 6.21 -13.25
C ILE A 279 -22.70 7.30 -13.75
N MET A 280 -22.21 8.14 -14.67
CA MET A 280 -22.97 9.25 -15.26
C MET A 280 -23.98 8.77 -16.33
N ALA A 281 -23.85 7.55 -16.83
CA ALA A 281 -24.70 7.01 -17.88
C ALA A 281 -26.16 6.82 -17.42
N GLU A 282 -27.10 7.39 -18.17
CA GLU A 282 -28.54 7.31 -17.88
C GLU A 282 -29.18 6.03 -18.44
N THR A 283 -28.55 5.43 -19.45
CA THR A 283 -29.05 4.24 -20.15
C THR A 283 -28.10 3.06 -20.01
N SER A 284 -28.63 1.84 -20.11
CA SER A 284 -27.78 0.64 -20.06
C SER A 284 -26.86 0.56 -21.29
N GLU A 285 -27.33 1.02 -22.45
CA GLU A 285 -26.55 1.08 -23.69
C GLU A 285 -25.34 2.00 -23.56
N GLU A 286 -25.52 3.20 -23.01
CA GLU A 286 -24.43 4.14 -22.74
C GLU A 286 -23.45 3.56 -21.72
N ARG A 287 -23.97 2.95 -20.65
CA ARG A 287 -23.15 2.31 -19.62
C ARG A 287 -22.27 1.20 -20.20
N LYS A 288 -22.84 0.34 -21.04
CA LYS A 288 -22.12 -0.73 -21.75
C LYS A 288 -21.00 -0.19 -22.64
N ALA A 289 -21.23 0.92 -23.34
CA ALA A 289 -20.19 1.53 -24.18
C ALA A 289 -18.95 2.02 -23.38
N TYR A 290 -19.14 2.48 -22.14
CA TYR A 290 -18.00 2.78 -21.25
C TYR A 290 -17.36 1.51 -20.67
N LEU A 291 -18.17 0.52 -20.30
CA LEU A 291 -17.70 -0.78 -19.79
C LEU A 291 -16.86 -1.54 -20.82
N GLU A 292 -17.23 -1.51 -22.11
CA GLU A 292 -16.44 -2.09 -23.21
C GLU A 292 -15.03 -1.49 -23.31
N LYS A 293 -14.89 -0.19 -22.99
CA LYS A 293 -13.59 0.48 -22.94
C LYS A 293 -12.78 0.13 -21.68
N LEU A 294 -13.47 -0.20 -20.58
CA LEU A 294 -12.83 -0.64 -19.33
C LEU A 294 -12.37 -2.10 -19.37
N LEU A 295 -13.12 -2.96 -20.08
CA LEU A 295 -12.84 -4.38 -20.24
C LEU A 295 -11.37 -4.73 -20.54
N PRO A 296 -10.70 -4.13 -21.55
CA PRO A 296 -9.31 -4.49 -21.86
C PRO A 296 -8.34 -4.18 -20.73
N PHE A 297 -8.57 -3.12 -19.95
CA PHE A 297 -7.71 -2.75 -18.83
C PHE A 297 -7.79 -3.77 -17.69
N GLN A 298 -9.01 -4.14 -17.28
CA GLN A 298 -9.18 -5.17 -16.25
C GLN A 298 -8.66 -6.53 -16.72
N ARG A 299 -8.91 -6.88 -17.99
CA ARG A 299 -8.39 -8.13 -18.56
C ARG A 299 -6.86 -8.17 -18.47
N GLU A 300 -6.17 -7.10 -18.85
CA GLU A 300 -4.71 -7.01 -18.76
C GLU A 300 -4.20 -7.18 -17.32
N ASP A 301 -4.84 -6.53 -16.34
CA ASP A 301 -4.45 -6.67 -14.94
C ASP A 301 -4.59 -8.13 -14.46
N PHE A 302 -5.73 -8.78 -14.75
CA PHE A 302 -5.96 -10.17 -14.39
C PHE A 302 -5.01 -11.11 -15.11
N GLU A 303 -4.68 -10.87 -16.38
CA GLU A 303 -3.68 -11.66 -17.09
C GLU A 303 -2.31 -11.59 -16.39
N GLY A 304 -1.91 -10.40 -15.95
CA GLY A 304 -0.69 -10.21 -15.16
C GLY A 304 -0.73 -10.98 -13.83
N ILE A 305 -1.84 -10.90 -13.10
CA ILE A 305 -2.02 -11.60 -11.81
C ILE A 305 -1.99 -13.13 -12.01
N PHE A 306 -2.71 -13.66 -13.00
CA PHE A 306 -2.76 -15.10 -13.26
C PHE A 306 -1.42 -15.66 -13.69
N ARG A 307 -0.65 -14.94 -14.53
CA ARG A 307 0.72 -15.36 -14.90
C ARG A 307 1.63 -15.46 -13.68
N VAL A 308 1.53 -14.48 -12.77
CA VAL A 308 2.33 -14.46 -11.54
C VAL A 308 1.89 -15.55 -10.56
N MET A 309 0.63 -15.94 -10.55
CA MET A 309 0.07 -16.95 -9.63
C MET A 309 -0.12 -18.33 -10.29
N ASP A 310 0.68 -18.66 -11.30
CA ASP A 310 0.69 -19.97 -11.96
C ASP A 310 0.64 -21.15 -10.97
N GLY A 311 -0.42 -21.96 -11.06
CA GLY A 311 -0.66 -23.11 -10.20
C GLY A 311 -1.33 -22.82 -8.86
N LEU A 312 -1.69 -21.56 -8.57
CA LEU A 312 -2.28 -21.12 -7.30
C LEU A 312 -3.67 -20.47 -7.48
N PRO A 313 -4.59 -20.61 -6.51
CA PRO A 313 -5.90 -20.00 -6.55
C PRO A 313 -5.84 -18.47 -6.42
N VAL A 314 -6.71 -17.79 -7.17
CA VAL A 314 -6.86 -16.33 -7.13
C VAL A 314 -8.34 -15.99 -6.89
N ILE A 315 -8.67 -15.55 -5.67
CA ILE A 315 -10.00 -15.08 -5.29
C ILE A 315 -10.13 -13.59 -5.64
N ILE A 316 -11.03 -13.29 -6.56
CA ILE A 316 -11.30 -11.96 -7.10
C ILE A 316 -12.65 -11.48 -6.59
N ARG A 317 -12.65 -10.38 -5.84
CA ARG A 317 -13.88 -9.75 -5.34
C ARG A 317 -14.42 -8.76 -6.37
N LEU A 318 -15.69 -8.93 -6.73
CA LEU A 318 -16.38 -7.96 -7.57
C LEU A 318 -16.49 -6.59 -6.88
N ILE A 319 -16.87 -5.58 -7.67
CA ILE A 319 -16.97 -4.19 -7.19
C ILE A 319 -17.85 -4.07 -5.94
N ASP A 320 -17.30 -3.45 -4.90
CA ASP A 320 -17.91 -3.29 -3.58
C ASP A 320 -18.25 -1.86 -3.16
N PRO A 321 -17.44 -0.81 -3.39
CA PRO A 321 -17.71 0.53 -2.89
C PRO A 321 -18.93 1.14 -3.59
N PRO A 322 -19.61 2.08 -2.91
CA PRO A 322 -20.69 2.84 -3.51
C PRO A 322 -20.15 3.71 -4.66
N MET A 323 -20.98 3.89 -5.67
CA MET A 323 -20.57 4.49 -6.94
C MET A 323 -20.09 5.95 -6.80
N HIS A 324 -20.57 6.69 -5.79
CA HIS A 324 -20.15 8.08 -5.56
C HIS A 324 -18.68 8.20 -5.14
N GLU A 325 -18.02 7.14 -4.63
CA GLU A 325 -16.60 7.17 -4.27
C GLU A 325 -15.66 7.37 -5.48
N PHE A 326 -16.12 7.07 -6.69
CA PHE A 326 -15.36 7.32 -7.93
C PHE A 326 -15.55 8.75 -8.47
N LEU A 327 -16.50 9.51 -7.93
CA LEU A 327 -16.77 10.89 -8.29
C LEU A 327 -16.00 11.86 -7.39
N PRO A 328 -15.78 13.13 -7.81
CA PRO A 328 -15.23 14.16 -6.93
C PRO A 328 -16.08 14.33 -5.65
N PRO A 329 -15.45 14.64 -4.50
CA PRO A 329 -16.19 14.89 -3.26
C PRO A 329 -17.23 15.99 -3.42
N TYR A 330 -18.41 15.79 -2.83
CA TYR A 330 -19.54 16.73 -2.92
C TYR A 330 -19.14 18.15 -2.52
N GLU A 331 -18.45 18.34 -1.39
CA GLU A 331 -18.06 19.67 -0.92
C GLU A 331 -17.12 20.40 -1.89
N ASP A 332 -16.18 19.67 -2.50
CA ASP A 332 -15.24 20.25 -3.45
C ASP A 332 -15.95 20.63 -4.73
N LEU A 333 -16.86 19.78 -5.20
CA LEU A 333 -17.65 20.05 -6.40
C LEU A 333 -18.60 21.23 -6.23
N VAL A 334 -19.23 21.37 -5.05
CA VAL A 334 -20.04 22.56 -4.70
C VAL A 334 -19.19 23.82 -4.74
N LYS A 335 -17.99 23.81 -4.12
CA LYS A 335 -17.07 24.94 -4.15
C LYS A 335 -16.66 25.29 -5.59
N GLU A 336 -16.25 24.31 -6.38
CA GLU A 336 -15.86 24.49 -7.78
C GLU A 336 -16.99 25.10 -8.62
N VAL A 337 -18.21 24.56 -8.52
CA VAL A 337 -19.38 25.07 -9.24
C VAL A 337 -19.70 26.51 -8.82
N MET A 338 -19.68 26.81 -7.52
CA MET A 338 -19.94 28.17 -7.02
C MET A 338 -18.88 29.17 -7.46
N GLU A 339 -17.60 28.77 -7.44
CA GLU A 339 -16.52 29.60 -7.96
C GLU A 339 -16.64 29.86 -9.45
N LEU A 340 -16.96 28.84 -10.25
CA LEU A 340 -17.17 28.98 -11.70
C LEU A 340 -18.35 29.91 -12.01
N ARG A 341 -19.46 29.78 -11.26
CA ARG A 341 -20.62 30.69 -11.36
C ARG A 341 -20.25 32.13 -11.03
N TYR A 342 -19.45 32.35 -9.98
CA TYR A 342 -19.09 33.69 -9.52
C TYR A 342 -18.05 34.37 -10.42
N LYS A 343 -17.00 33.64 -10.83
CA LYS A 343 -15.89 34.17 -11.64
C LYS A 343 -16.24 34.29 -13.14
N GLY A 344 -17.40 33.76 -13.56
CA GLY A 344 -17.79 33.71 -14.97
C GLY A 344 -16.87 32.79 -15.79
N GLY A 345 -16.63 31.58 -15.28
CA GLY A 345 -15.77 30.58 -15.92
C GLY A 345 -16.32 30.04 -17.25
N ASP A 346 -15.61 29.09 -17.87
CA ASP A 346 -16.04 28.46 -19.13
C ASP A 346 -17.45 27.83 -18.97
N PRO A 347 -18.45 28.27 -19.77
CA PRO A 347 -19.81 27.74 -19.71
C PRO A 347 -19.90 26.23 -19.93
N LYS A 348 -19.00 25.63 -20.72
CA LYS A 348 -19.00 24.19 -20.95
C LYS A 348 -18.54 23.43 -19.71
N LEU A 349 -17.47 23.89 -19.09
CA LEU A 349 -16.94 23.31 -17.86
C LEU A 349 -17.94 23.46 -16.71
N LEU A 350 -18.62 24.61 -16.62
CA LEU A 350 -19.68 24.81 -15.64
C LEU A 350 -20.82 23.80 -15.83
N ALA A 351 -21.34 23.66 -17.06
CA ALA A 351 -22.41 22.71 -17.36
C ALA A 351 -22.02 21.24 -17.09
N GLU A 352 -20.75 20.88 -17.33
CA GLU A 352 -20.21 19.57 -16.99
C GLU A 352 -20.18 19.35 -15.47
N LYS A 353 -19.60 20.30 -14.72
CA LYS A 353 -19.49 20.21 -13.26
C LYS A 353 -20.85 20.22 -12.57
N GLU A 354 -21.80 21.00 -13.08
CA GLU A 354 -23.20 20.99 -12.60
C GLU A 354 -23.88 19.65 -12.83
N ARG A 355 -23.64 19.00 -13.98
CA ARG A 355 -24.17 17.65 -14.23
C ARG A 355 -23.58 16.62 -13.28
N ILE A 356 -22.27 16.67 -13.05
CA ILE A 356 -21.61 15.77 -12.08
C ILE A 356 -22.20 16.02 -10.69
N LEU A 357 -22.42 17.28 -10.31
CA LEU A 357 -22.99 17.62 -9.01
C LEU A 357 -24.38 17.05 -8.83
N GLU A 358 -25.23 17.15 -9.85
CA GLU A 358 -26.57 16.55 -9.82
C GLU A 358 -26.52 15.02 -9.63
N VAL A 359 -25.57 14.33 -10.28
CA VAL A 359 -25.40 12.87 -10.11
C VAL A 359 -24.85 12.54 -8.72
N VAL A 360 -23.88 13.31 -8.21
CA VAL A 360 -23.35 13.14 -6.84
C VAL A 360 -24.47 13.34 -5.81
N GLU A 361 -25.33 14.35 -5.98
CA GLU A 361 -26.49 14.58 -5.11
C GLU A 361 -27.50 13.43 -5.16
N LYS A 362 -27.78 12.88 -6.36
CA LYS A 362 -28.67 11.72 -6.53
C LYS A 362 -28.11 10.45 -5.89
N LEU A 363 -26.80 10.25 -5.96
CA LEU A 363 -26.09 9.09 -5.40
C LEU A 363 -25.63 9.33 -3.96
N HIS A 364 -25.94 10.49 -3.37
CA HIS A 364 -25.53 10.82 -2.02
C HIS A 364 -26.32 9.97 -1.02
N GLU A 365 -25.58 9.27 -0.16
CA GLU A 365 -26.15 8.40 0.86
C GLU A 365 -25.79 8.93 2.24
N VAL A 366 -26.75 8.89 3.17
CA VAL A 366 -26.50 9.26 4.57
C VAL A 366 -25.48 8.31 5.22
N ASN A 367 -25.52 7.03 4.86
CA ASN A 367 -24.61 6.00 5.37
C ASN A 367 -24.07 5.12 4.23
N PRO A 368 -23.02 5.57 3.51
CA PRO A 368 -22.46 4.86 2.35
C PRO A 368 -22.04 3.41 2.64
N MET A 369 -21.56 3.14 3.87
CA MET A 369 -21.18 1.79 4.31
C MET A 369 -22.33 0.78 4.21
N MET A 370 -23.58 1.23 4.34
CA MET A 370 -24.78 0.38 4.31
C MET A 370 -25.66 0.59 3.07
N GLY A 371 -25.17 1.35 2.08
CA GLY A 371 -25.93 1.82 0.93
C GLY A 371 -25.98 0.88 -0.29
N LEU A 372 -26.10 1.47 -1.47
CA LEU A 372 -26.10 0.83 -2.79
C LEU A 372 -24.67 0.49 -3.19
N ARG A 373 -24.23 -0.68 -2.75
CA ARG A 373 -22.85 -1.15 -2.90
C ARG A 373 -22.82 -2.70 -2.99
N GLY A 374 -21.68 -3.28 -3.33
CA GLY A 374 -21.48 -4.73 -3.42
C GLY A 374 -22.49 -5.44 -4.33
N CYS A 375 -23.02 -6.60 -3.91
CA CYS A 375 -24.00 -7.35 -4.70
C CYS A 375 -25.25 -6.54 -5.06
N ARG A 376 -25.62 -5.50 -4.30
CA ARG A 376 -26.77 -4.64 -4.61
C ARG A 376 -26.52 -3.83 -5.88
N THR A 377 -25.28 -3.38 -6.09
CA THR A 377 -24.84 -2.73 -7.32
C THR A 377 -24.93 -3.71 -8.48
N GLY A 378 -24.48 -4.95 -8.31
CA GLY A 378 -24.60 -6.01 -9.33
C GLY A 378 -26.06 -6.32 -9.68
N VAL A 379 -26.96 -6.38 -8.70
CA VAL A 379 -28.39 -6.60 -8.94
C VAL A 379 -29.03 -5.41 -9.67
N THR A 380 -28.65 -4.17 -9.32
CA THR A 380 -29.24 -2.96 -9.90
C THR A 380 -28.69 -2.64 -11.29
N PHE A 381 -27.40 -2.89 -11.50
CA PHE A 381 -26.67 -2.63 -12.74
C PHE A 381 -25.89 -3.88 -13.17
N PRO A 382 -26.59 -4.94 -13.65
CA PRO A 382 -26.00 -6.24 -14.01
C PRO A 382 -24.76 -6.15 -14.88
N GLU A 383 -24.76 -5.24 -15.85
CA GLU A 383 -23.70 -5.08 -16.84
C GLU A 383 -22.33 -4.79 -16.21
N ILE A 384 -22.28 -4.20 -15.01
CA ILE A 384 -21.03 -3.91 -14.31
C ILE A 384 -20.36 -5.22 -13.88
N SER A 385 -21.10 -6.07 -13.16
CA SER A 385 -20.59 -7.36 -12.69
C SER A 385 -20.35 -8.34 -13.85
N GLU A 386 -21.19 -8.30 -14.88
CA GLU A 386 -21.00 -9.10 -16.10
C GLU A 386 -19.70 -8.73 -16.82
N MET A 387 -19.38 -7.44 -16.94
CA MET A 387 -18.11 -6.99 -17.53
C MET A 387 -16.91 -7.50 -16.74
N GLN A 388 -16.96 -7.42 -15.41
CA GLN A 388 -15.86 -7.92 -14.55
C GLN A 388 -15.65 -9.42 -14.74
N VAL A 389 -16.73 -10.21 -14.73
CA VAL A 389 -16.63 -11.67 -14.93
C VAL A 389 -16.13 -11.98 -16.34
N ARG A 390 -16.59 -11.26 -17.37
CA ARG A 390 -16.02 -11.40 -18.71
C ARG A 390 -14.52 -11.11 -18.73
N ALA A 391 -14.06 -10.04 -18.06
CA ALA A 391 -12.63 -9.71 -17.96
C ALA A 391 -11.82 -10.84 -17.29
N ILE A 392 -12.32 -11.38 -16.17
CA ILE A 392 -11.69 -12.48 -15.42
C ILE A 392 -11.54 -13.72 -16.29
N PHE A 393 -12.62 -14.17 -16.93
CA PHE A 393 -12.60 -15.42 -17.72
C PHE A 393 -11.88 -15.25 -19.06
N GLU A 394 -11.92 -14.06 -19.69
CA GLU A 394 -11.11 -13.80 -20.87
C GLU A 394 -9.61 -13.83 -20.53
N ALA A 395 -9.22 -13.23 -19.42
CA ALA A 395 -7.84 -13.26 -18.93
C ALA A 395 -7.41 -14.70 -18.59
N ALA A 396 -8.23 -15.44 -17.83
CA ALA A 396 -7.94 -16.82 -17.47
C ALA A 396 -7.78 -17.70 -18.71
N CYS A 397 -8.67 -17.59 -19.70
CA CYS A 397 -8.55 -18.36 -20.95
C CYS A 397 -7.33 -17.95 -21.77
N ASN A 398 -6.99 -16.66 -21.83
CA ASN A 398 -5.82 -16.18 -22.57
C ASN A 398 -4.53 -16.73 -21.96
N VAL A 399 -4.40 -16.66 -20.64
CA VAL A 399 -3.22 -17.12 -19.90
C VAL A 399 -3.14 -18.65 -19.85
N ALA A 400 -4.27 -19.35 -19.73
CA ALA A 400 -4.30 -20.81 -19.87
C ALA A 400 -3.83 -21.28 -21.26
N ARG A 401 -4.09 -20.51 -22.33
CA ARG A 401 -3.56 -20.81 -23.67
C ARG A 401 -2.04 -20.70 -23.74
N GLU A 402 -1.43 -19.88 -22.87
CA GLU A 402 0.02 -19.74 -22.74
C GLU A 402 0.66 -20.91 -21.96
N GLY A 403 -0.15 -21.82 -21.40
CA GLY A 403 0.31 -22.99 -20.65
C GLY A 403 0.38 -22.80 -19.13
N VAL A 404 -0.14 -21.69 -18.62
CA VAL A 404 -0.26 -21.40 -17.18
C VAL A 404 -1.45 -22.14 -16.60
N ASP A 405 -1.31 -22.68 -15.40
CA ASP A 405 -2.39 -23.34 -14.67
C ASP A 405 -3.17 -22.30 -13.85
N VAL A 406 -4.43 -22.06 -14.22
CA VAL A 406 -5.22 -20.92 -13.72
C VAL A 406 -6.46 -21.40 -12.97
N TYR A 407 -6.61 -20.91 -11.74
CA TYR A 407 -7.72 -21.25 -10.83
C TYR A 407 -8.49 -19.99 -10.38
N PRO A 408 -9.31 -19.39 -11.26
CA PRO A 408 -10.09 -18.20 -10.91
C PRO A 408 -11.23 -18.52 -9.95
N GLU A 409 -11.33 -17.77 -8.85
CA GLU A 409 -12.46 -17.83 -7.93
C GLU A 409 -13.14 -16.45 -7.84
N VAL A 410 -14.43 -16.38 -8.18
CA VAL A 410 -15.19 -15.13 -8.18
C VAL A 410 -15.96 -14.98 -6.87
N MET A 411 -15.71 -13.91 -6.13
CA MET A 411 -16.33 -13.61 -4.84
C MET A 411 -17.33 -12.44 -4.95
N ILE A 412 -18.58 -12.71 -4.58
CA ILE A 412 -19.66 -11.72 -4.56
C ILE A 412 -19.70 -11.04 -3.17
N PRO A 413 -19.47 -9.71 -3.07
CA PRO A 413 -19.45 -8.98 -1.80
C PRO A 413 -20.85 -8.66 -1.27
N LEU A 414 -20.92 -8.37 0.03
CA LEU A 414 -22.05 -7.81 0.79
C LEU A 414 -23.37 -8.59 0.69
N THR A 415 -23.30 -9.90 0.44
CA THR A 415 -24.48 -10.76 0.39
C THR A 415 -25.19 -10.75 1.74
N SER A 416 -26.51 -10.56 1.73
CA SER A 416 -27.35 -10.58 2.94
C SER A 416 -28.47 -11.61 2.86
N HIS A 417 -28.81 -12.08 1.66
CA HIS A 417 -29.89 -13.02 1.40
C HIS A 417 -29.54 -14.04 0.30
N VAL A 418 -30.02 -15.28 0.44
CA VAL A 418 -29.78 -16.39 -0.51
C VAL A 418 -30.16 -16.03 -1.94
N ASN A 419 -31.34 -15.41 -2.13
CA ASN A 419 -31.80 -14.96 -3.44
C ASN A 419 -30.90 -13.92 -4.11
N GLU A 420 -30.18 -13.07 -3.36
CA GLU A 420 -29.21 -12.12 -3.94
C GLU A 420 -28.05 -12.90 -4.54
N LEU A 421 -27.44 -13.80 -3.76
CA LEU A 421 -26.34 -14.64 -4.20
C LEU A 421 -26.74 -15.53 -5.38
N LYS A 422 -27.92 -16.16 -5.30
CA LYS A 422 -28.43 -17.05 -6.35
C LYS A 422 -28.61 -16.29 -7.67
N ALA A 423 -29.27 -15.13 -7.64
CA ALA A 423 -29.53 -14.33 -8.84
C ALA A 423 -28.23 -13.82 -9.48
N GLU A 424 -27.28 -13.34 -8.67
CA GLU A 424 -25.97 -12.92 -9.16
C GLU A 424 -25.20 -14.10 -9.74
N ARG A 425 -25.06 -15.20 -8.98
CA ARG A 425 -24.31 -16.38 -9.42
C ARG A 425 -24.83 -16.96 -10.72
N GLU A 426 -26.14 -17.20 -10.85
CA GLU A 426 -26.73 -17.79 -12.07
C GLU A 426 -26.43 -16.93 -13.31
N ARG A 427 -26.51 -15.60 -13.16
CA ARG A 427 -26.24 -14.66 -14.24
C ARG A 427 -24.76 -14.63 -14.61
N LEU A 428 -23.88 -14.53 -13.62
CA LEU A 428 -22.44 -14.43 -13.83
C LEU A 428 -21.81 -15.73 -14.31
N GLU A 429 -22.29 -16.88 -13.82
CA GLU A 429 -21.83 -18.19 -14.27
C GLU A 429 -22.19 -18.44 -15.74
N LYS A 430 -23.29 -17.85 -16.23
CA LYS A 430 -23.63 -17.86 -17.66
C LYS A 430 -22.57 -17.12 -18.48
N VAL A 431 -22.16 -15.92 -18.06
CA VAL A 431 -21.13 -15.13 -18.74
C VAL A 431 -19.80 -15.89 -18.78
N ALA A 432 -19.41 -16.52 -17.66
CA ALA A 432 -18.20 -17.34 -17.59
C ALA A 432 -18.21 -18.48 -18.65
N LYS A 433 -19.33 -19.20 -18.76
CA LYS A 433 -19.51 -20.28 -19.75
C LYS A 433 -19.48 -19.78 -21.18
N GLU A 434 -20.18 -18.68 -21.47
CA GLU A 434 -20.18 -18.05 -22.79
C GLU A 434 -18.75 -17.69 -23.22
N VAL A 435 -17.94 -17.10 -22.33
CA VAL A 435 -16.54 -16.74 -22.63
C VAL A 435 -15.67 -17.98 -22.87
N MET A 436 -15.80 -19.03 -22.04
CA MET A 436 -15.04 -20.27 -22.22
C MET A 436 -15.38 -20.97 -23.54
N GLU A 437 -16.66 -20.97 -23.94
CA GLU A 437 -17.12 -21.46 -25.24
C GLU A 437 -16.56 -20.63 -26.40
N GLU A 438 -16.65 -19.29 -26.33
CA GLU A 438 -16.08 -18.35 -27.31
C GLU A 438 -14.57 -18.56 -27.51
N LYS A 439 -13.83 -18.86 -26.44
CA LYS A 439 -12.37 -19.02 -26.43
C LYS A 439 -11.91 -20.44 -26.71
N GLY A 440 -12.81 -21.43 -26.65
CA GLY A 440 -12.51 -22.85 -26.80
C GLY A 440 -11.58 -23.42 -25.70
N ILE A 441 -11.59 -22.81 -24.51
CA ILE A 441 -10.75 -23.21 -23.37
C ILE A 441 -11.65 -23.37 -22.15
N GLN A 442 -11.46 -24.48 -21.42
CA GLN A 442 -12.12 -24.71 -20.14
C GLN A 442 -11.10 -24.48 -19.03
N VAL A 443 -11.49 -23.70 -18.03
CA VAL A 443 -10.71 -23.47 -16.80
C VAL A 443 -11.54 -23.91 -15.61
N ASP A 444 -10.91 -24.48 -14.58
CA ASP A 444 -11.61 -24.82 -13.35
C ASP A 444 -11.83 -23.55 -12.52
N TYR A 445 -13.07 -23.28 -12.12
CA TYR A 445 -13.43 -22.05 -11.42
C TYR A 445 -14.38 -22.30 -10.25
N LYS A 446 -14.46 -21.33 -9.34
CA LYS A 446 -15.46 -21.31 -8.27
C LYS A 446 -16.18 -19.98 -8.21
N PHE A 447 -17.42 -20.02 -7.74
CA PHE A 447 -18.16 -18.85 -7.29
C PHE A 447 -18.38 -18.95 -5.79
N GLY A 448 -18.09 -17.87 -5.08
CA GLY A 448 -18.25 -17.76 -3.64
C GLY A 448 -18.87 -16.42 -3.22
N THR A 449 -19.02 -16.24 -1.92
CA THR A 449 -19.56 -15.04 -1.33
C THR A 449 -18.75 -14.61 -0.12
N MET A 450 -18.70 -13.31 0.14
CA MET A 450 -18.12 -12.78 1.37
C MET A 450 -19.14 -12.84 2.51
N ILE A 451 -18.78 -13.48 3.62
CA ILE A 451 -19.59 -13.49 4.85
C ILE A 451 -19.21 -12.26 5.70
N GLU A 452 -19.77 -11.11 5.33
CA GLU A 452 -19.47 -9.82 5.97
C GLU A 452 -20.71 -9.08 6.50
N THR A 453 -21.90 -9.66 6.32
CA THR A 453 -23.13 -9.13 6.94
C THR A 453 -23.57 -10.04 8.08
N PRO A 454 -24.10 -9.48 9.20
CA PRO A 454 -24.57 -10.31 10.30
C PRO A 454 -25.61 -11.34 9.87
N ARG A 455 -26.47 -10.97 8.90
CA ARG A 455 -27.49 -11.89 8.37
C ARG A 455 -26.85 -13.06 7.62
N ALA A 456 -25.83 -12.83 6.79
CA ALA A 456 -25.14 -13.90 6.09
C ALA A 456 -24.58 -14.96 7.05
N SER A 457 -24.02 -14.54 8.19
CA SER A 457 -23.54 -15.48 9.21
C SER A 457 -24.67 -16.29 9.86
N ILE A 458 -25.86 -15.69 10.04
CA ILE A 458 -27.03 -16.37 10.65
C ILE A 458 -27.63 -17.40 9.70
N ILE A 459 -27.64 -17.14 8.39
CA ILE A 459 -28.21 -18.01 7.36
C ILE A 459 -27.13 -18.71 6.51
N ALA A 460 -25.94 -18.93 7.08
CA ALA A 460 -24.80 -19.49 6.37
C ALA A 460 -25.08 -20.89 5.81
N ASP A 461 -25.93 -21.66 6.47
CA ASP A 461 -26.41 -22.99 6.04
C ASP A 461 -27.21 -22.93 4.73
N GLN A 462 -27.86 -21.80 4.44
CA GLN A 462 -28.62 -21.59 3.21
C GLN A 462 -27.78 -20.94 2.10
N LEU A 463 -26.67 -20.29 2.46
CA LEU A 463 -25.73 -19.69 1.51
C LEU A 463 -24.70 -20.70 0.99
N ALA A 464 -24.33 -21.69 1.81
CA ALA A 464 -23.48 -22.82 1.44
C ALA A 464 -24.19 -23.78 0.48
#